data_AF-A0A652LCK2-F1
#
_entry.id   AF-A0A652LCK2-F1
#
_cell.length_a   1.000
_cell.length_b   1.000
_cell.length_c   1.000
_cell.angle_alpha   90.00
_cell.angle_beta   90.00
_cell.angle_gamma   90.00
#
_symmetry.space_group_name_H-M   'P 1'
#
loop_
_entity.id
_entity.type
_entity.pdbx_description
1 polymer ?
#
loop_
_entity_poly.entity_id
_entity_poly.type
_entity_poly.pdbx_seq_one_letter_code
_entity_poly.pdbx_strand_id
1 'polypeptide(L)'
;MYGRRTLLRLALALGVATAVNTVAAEPEPAPPPPTVRPSPPAPAPVALPTYRKPPRKTPRAGPSLVSLTLLITAPAVFAVAVLRPRSSR
;
A
#
# COMPACT_ATOMS: atom_id res chain seq x y z
N MET A 1 -0.69 -8.54 29.44
CA MET A 1 0.69 -8.38 29.96
C MET A 1 1.18 -6.97 29.64
N TYR A 2 0.95 -6.06 30.59
CA TYR A 2 1.31 -4.65 30.53
C TYR A 2 2.85 -4.50 30.54
N GLY A 3 3.40 -4.05 29.42
CA GLY A 3 4.84 -3.85 29.26
C GLY A 3 5.28 -2.52 29.85
N ARG A 4 5.94 -2.61 31.01
CA ARG A 4 6.67 -1.58 31.78
C ARG A 4 7.59 -0.67 30.94
N ARG A 5 7.03 0.20 30.11
CA ARG A 5 7.76 1.32 29.47
C ARG A 5 7.13 2.67 29.79
N THR A 6 6.25 2.71 30.79
CA THR A 6 5.47 3.88 31.22
C THR A 6 6.09 4.63 32.39
N LEU A 7 7.38 4.47 32.71
CA LEU A 7 7.87 4.92 34.02
C LEU A 7 9.26 5.57 34.06
N LEU A 8 9.83 6.10 32.97
CA LEU A 8 11.17 6.72 33.09
C LEU A 8 11.47 7.90 32.16
N ARG A 9 10.46 8.62 31.65
CA ARG A 9 10.68 9.90 30.93
C ARG A 9 9.65 10.99 31.21
N LEU A 10 9.05 10.99 32.40
CA LEU A 10 8.12 12.04 32.86
C LEU A 10 8.59 12.70 34.16
N ALA A 11 9.88 12.62 34.45
CA ALA A 11 10.55 13.34 35.52
C ALA A 11 11.66 14.20 34.92
N LEU A 12 11.28 15.33 34.32
CA LEU A 12 12.21 16.43 34.11
C LEU A 12 11.45 17.76 34.15
N ALA A 13 11.77 18.56 35.17
CA ALA A 13 11.64 20.03 35.24
C ALA A 13 10.20 20.60 35.14
N LEU A 14 9.47 20.91 36.22
CA LEU A 14 9.78 21.75 37.39
C LEU A 14 10.07 23.22 37.01
N GLY A 15 9.24 24.16 37.49
CA GLY A 15 9.46 25.62 37.45
C GLY A 15 8.19 26.42 37.15
N VAL A 16 7.29 26.70 38.11
CA VAL A 16 7.29 27.84 39.07
C VAL A 16 7.10 29.21 38.41
N ALA A 17 5.96 29.86 38.68
CA ALA A 17 5.77 31.31 38.91
C ALA A 17 4.26 31.63 39.04
N THR A 18 3.70 31.77 40.24
CA THR A 18 3.34 33.06 40.89
C THR A 18 2.67 34.10 39.99
N ALA A 19 1.40 34.41 40.25
CA ALA A 19 0.97 35.72 40.79
C ALA A 19 -0.56 35.85 40.73
N VAL A 20 -1.15 36.11 41.89
CA VAL A 20 -2.46 36.76 42.04
C VAL A 20 -2.43 38.11 41.33
N ASN A 21 -3.41 38.40 40.47
CA ASN A 21 -3.79 39.79 40.22
C ASN A 21 -5.25 39.89 39.76
N THR A 22 -6.12 40.22 40.71
CA THR A 22 -7.45 40.76 40.45
C THR A 22 -7.27 42.20 40.00
N VAL A 23 -7.59 42.51 38.74
CA VAL A 23 -7.80 43.88 38.28
C VAL A 23 -9.14 43.96 37.58
N ALA A 24 -9.85 45.03 37.93
CA ALA A 24 -11.19 45.42 37.57
C ALA A 24 -11.51 45.33 36.07
N ALA A 25 -12.80 45.09 35.77
CA ALA A 25 -13.36 45.08 34.43
C ALA A 25 -13.23 46.45 33.76
N GLU A 26 -12.40 46.50 32.72
CA GLU A 26 -12.25 47.61 31.77
C GLU A 26 -12.88 47.16 30.43
N PRO A 27 -13.61 48.01 29.67
CA PRO A 27 -14.40 47.57 28.54
C PRO A 27 -13.52 46.93 27.45
N GLU A 28 -13.85 45.71 27.08
CA GLU A 28 -13.09 44.92 26.09
C GLU A 28 -13.16 45.62 24.71
N PRO A 29 -12.02 45.83 24.02
CA PRO A 29 -12.01 46.45 22.70
C PRO A 29 -12.73 45.56 21.69
N ALA A 30 -13.47 46.18 20.76
CA ALA A 30 -14.25 45.46 19.74
C ALA A 30 -13.36 44.46 18.95
N PRO A 31 -13.90 43.28 18.60
CA PRO A 31 -13.12 42.27 17.90
C PRO A 31 -12.64 42.81 16.54
N PRO A 32 -11.40 42.47 16.11
CA PRO A 32 -10.89 42.92 14.82
C PRO A 32 -11.75 42.36 13.68
N PRO A 33 -11.87 43.09 12.56
CA PRO A 33 -12.62 42.62 11.42
C PRO A 33 -12.05 41.29 10.91
N PRO A 34 -12.89 40.35 10.43
CA PRO A 34 -12.42 39.06 9.96
C PRO A 34 -11.46 39.27 8.79
N THR A 35 -10.23 38.79 8.94
CA THR A 35 -9.26 38.74 7.84
C THR A 35 -9.74 37.71 6.83
N VAL A 36 -10.29 38.18 5.71
CA VAL A 36 -10.71 37.31 4.60
C VAL A 36 -9.46 36.78 3.93
N ARG A 37 -9.15 35.50 4.18
CA ARG A 37 -8.07 34.81 3.48
C ARG A 37 -8.46 34.66 2.00
N PRO A 38 -7.65 35.11 1.04
CA PRO A 38 -7.95 34.90 -0.37
C PRO A 38 -8.00 33.40 -0.67
N SER A 39 -8.98 33.01 -1.49
CA SER A 39 -9.13 31.62 -1.93
C SER A 39 -7.94 31.22 -2.81
N PRO A 40 -7.34 30.03 -2.61
CA PRO A 40 -6.27 29.56 -3.48
C PRO A 40 -6.76 29.42 -4.92
N PRO A 41 -5.87 29.65 -5.91
CA PRO A 41 -6.20 29.52 -7.33
C PRO A 41 -6.55 28.06 -7.68
N ALA A 42 -7.44 27.90 -8.66
CA ALA A 42 -7.83 26.58 -9.14
C ALA A 42 -6.64 25.83 -9.75
N PRO A 43 -6.53 24.51 -9.56
CA PRO A 43 -5.44 23.71 -10.11
C PRO A 43 -5.48 23.73 -11.64
N ALA A 44 -4.35 24.07 -12.26
CA ALA A 44 -4.20 24.05 -13.72
C ALA A 44 -4.04 22.60 -14.22
N PRO A 45 -4.67 22.23 -15.35
CA PRO A 45 -4.50 20.91 -15.93
C PRO A 45 -3.05 20.74 -16.42
N VAL A 46 -2.38 19.68 -15.95
CA VAL A 46 -1.04 19.30 -16.40
C VAL A 46 -1.13 18.26 -17.51
N ALA A 47 -0.43 18.49 -18.61
CA ALA A 47 -0.33 17.52 -19.70
C ALA A 47 0.56 16.35 -19.25
N LEU A 48 -0.06 15.21 -18.93
CA LEU A 48 0.67 13.99 -18.59
C LEU A 48 1.00 13.22 -19.87
N PRO A 49 2.21 12.68 -20.02
CA PRO A 49 2.53 11.79 -21.13
C PRO A 49 1.65 10.55 -21.08
N THR A 50 1.20 10.09 -22.25
CA THR A 50 0.42 8.87 -22.36
C THR A 50 1.26 7.66 -21.98
N TYR A 51 0.90 6.99 -20.88
CA TYR A 51 1.55 5.75 -20.47
C TYR A 51 1.42 4.67 -21.55
N ARG A 52 2.55 4.12 -22.00
CA ARG A 52 2.59 3.02 -22.96
C ARG A 52 3.00 1.74 -22.26
N LYS A 53 2.18 0.70 -22.39
CA LYS A 53 2.50 -0.63 -21.85
C LYS A 53 3.67 -1.25 -22.63
N PRO A 54 4.66 -1.85 -21.94
CA PRO A 54 5.73 -2.58 -22.63
C PRO A 54 5.14 -3.79 -23.39
N PRO A 55 5.74 -4.17 -24.52
CA PRO A 55 5.30 -5.34 -25.26
C PRO A 55 5.44 -6.59 -24.40
N ARG A 56 4.39 -7.42 -24.36
CA ARG A 56 4.43 -8.71 -23.69
C ARG A 56 5.34 -9.65 -24.47
N LYS A 57 6.14 -10.46 -23.76
CA LYS A 57 6.86 -11.57 -24.38
C LYS A 57 5.83 -12.49 -25.02
N THR A 58 5.94 -12.69 -26.33
CA THR A 58 5.12 -13.67 -27.03
C THR A 58 5.52 -15.07 -26.54
N PRO A 59 4.55 -15.98 -26.36
CA PRO A 59 4.90 -17.38 -26.13
C PRO A 59 5.76 -17.88 -27.29
N ARG A 60 6.69 -18.78 -26.98
CA ARG A 60 7.64 -19.32 -27.97
C ARG A 60 6.84 -19.90 -29.14
N ALA A 61 7.05 -19.35 -30.34
CA ALA A 61 6.47 -19.91 -31.55
C ALA A 61 7.09 -21.28 -31.79
N GLY A 62 6.26 -22.32 -31.72
CA GLY A 62 6.69 -23.72 -31.88
C GLY A 62 5.71 -24.68 -31.19
N PRO A 63 5.75 -25.97 -31.54
CA PRO A 63 4.98 -26.97 -30.81
C PRO A 63 5.38 -26.94 -29.34
N SER A 64 4.38 -27.01 -28.44
CA SER A 64 4.64 -27.10 -27.00
C SER A 64 5.55 -28.29 -26.75
N LEU A 65 6.58 -28.10 -25.92
CA LEU A 65 7.51 -29.17 -25.54
C LEU A 65 6.75 -30.35 -24.94
N VAL A 66 5.69 -30.08 -24.17
CA VAL A 66 4.80 -31.11 -23.64
C VAL A 66 4.10 -31.87 -24.76
N SER A 67 3.54 -31.16 -25.74
CA SER A 67 2.87 -31.79 -26.88
C SER A 67 3.84 -32.62 -27.74
N LEU A 68 5.07 -32.15 -27.95
CA LEU A 68 6.12 -32.90 -28.64
C LEU A 68 6.50 -34.17 -27.87
N THR A 69 6.74 -34.04 -26.57
CA THR A 69 7.07 -35.18 -25.70
C THR A 69 5.95 -36.19 -25.69
N LEU A 70 4.69 -35.76 -25.58
CA LEU A 70 3.53 -36.65 -25.67
C LEU A 70 3.44 -37.32 -27.04
N LEU A 71 3.65 -36.60 -28.14
CA LEU A 71 3.64 -37.20 -29.48
C LEU A 71 4.68 -38.33 -29.62
N ILE A 72 5.88 -38.15 -29.06
CA ILE A 72 6.97 -39.13 -29.15
C ILE A 72 6.77 -40.29 -28.18
N THR A 73 6.38 -40.01 -26.92
CA THR A 73 6.44 -41.00 -25.84
C THR A 73 5.08 -41.56 -25.43
N ALA A 74 3.99 -40.84 -25.68
CA ALA A 74 2.66 -41.30 -25.30
C ALA A 74 2.27 -42.64 -25.94
N PRO A 75 2.59 -42.95 -27.22
CA PRO A 75 2.22 -44.25 -27.79
C PRO A 75 2.82 -45.44 -27.04
N ALA A 76 4.09 -45.31 -26.60
CA ALA A 76 4.78 -46.35 -25.84
C ALA A 76 4.16 -46.52 -24.44
N VAL A 77 3.95 -45.41 -23.72
CA VAL A 77 3.35 -45.45 -22.38
C VAL A 77 1.89 -45.92 -22.44
N PHE A 78 1.15 -45.56 -23.48
CA PHE A 78 -0.22 -46.01 -23.72
C PHE A 78 -0.26 -47.51 -24.01
N ALA A 79 0.62 -48.03 -24.87
CA ALA A 79 0.74 -49.47 -25.11
C ALA A 79 1.02 -50.23 -23.82
N VAL A 80 1.97 -49.76 -22.99
CA VAL A 80 2.25 -50.36 -21.68
C VAL A 80 1.05 -50.28 -20.74
N ALA A 81 0.32 -49.16 -20.71
CA ALA A 81 -0.86 -49.00 -19.86
C ALA A 81 -2.03 -49.89 -20.29
N VAL A 82 -2.22 -50.11 -21.60
CA VAL A 82 -3.23 -51.02 -22.16
C VAL A 82 -2.84 -52.48 -21.93
N LEU A 83 -1.56 -52.82 -22.13
CA LEU A 83 -1.07 -54.19 -21.98
C LEU A 83 -0.83 -54.59 -20.54
N ARG A 84 -0.55 -53.64 -19.61
CA ARG A 84 -0.49 -53.91 -18.18
C ARG A 84 -1.90 -54.30 -17.76
N PRO A 85 -2.19 -55.60 -17.59
CA PRO A 85 -3.54 -56.03 -17.34
C PRO A 85 -3.93 -55.44 -15.99
N ARG A 86 -5.07 -54.76 -15.93
CA ARG A 86 -5.82 -54.54 -14.69
C ARG A 86 -6.38 -55.88 -14.14
N SER A 87 -5.81 -57.03 -14.51
CA SER A 87 -6.27 -58.38 -14.14
C SER A 87 -5.41 -59.04 -13.07
N SER A 88 -4.47 -58.32 -12.45
CA SER A 88 -3.75 -58.79 -11.26
C SER A 88 -4.28 -58.07 -10.01
N ARG A 89 -5.61 -58.00 -9.87
CA ARG A 89 -6.27 -57.85 -8.58
C ARG A 89 -7.08 -59.10 -8.34
#